data_AF-A0A950W8C4-F1
#
_entry.id   AF-A0A950W8C4-F1
#
_cell.length_a   1.000
_cell.length_b   1.000
_cell.length_c   1.000
_cell.angle_alpha   90.00
_cell.angle_beta   90.00
_cell.angle_gamma   90.00
#
_symmetry.space_group_name_H-M   'P 1'
#
loop_
_entity.id
_entity.type
_entity.pdbx_description
1 polymer ?
#
loop_
_entity_poly.entity_id
_entity_poly.type
_entity_poly.pdbx_seq_one_letter_code
_entity_poly.pdbx_strand_id
1 'polypeptide(L)'
;MTKYYLPKKTATTLEWYEQSRQPQQPRNIGLLLDKYMPAEVINKQEAEDQKKDGRTNWLRKMGKEYRNDDKLAQAAYHRWYSYTSALYASHFSAKIDWRLIVGLGGNTVLETDLTLHHLYGQPIIPGSALKGLTRTYAAMEDKEMYMSDADGQLKPSTVIDTDHDDIRRIFGMTEEQGTVIFFDAFPKGGEVTLVLDIMNPHYPDYYQGNVAPSNDQNPIPIAFLAVDQETTYMFALALRQGVAEGHKEDLTKAKIWLGKALENYGVGGKTSAGYGYFGQITEQPRLAEAEYASPGQIAEPYVRPNIPIFREGQKIQGTVLDPQRDAGTLERTQRGDASFCLRYREFPTRQVLIVIPSGHSGVENWRPGNTKHCTFVREEIQGNCTVLICKP
;
A
#
# COMPACT_ATOMS: atom_id res chain seq x y z
N MET A 1 0.62 14.82 -33.04
CA MET A 1 0.67 15.28 -31.63
C MET A 1 1.31 14.19 -30.80
N THR A 2 2.15 14.53 -29.81
CA THR A 2 2.70 13.56 -28.84
C THR A 2 1.58 13.03 -27.94
N LYS A 3 1.43 11.71 -27.83
CA LYS A 3 0.36 11.09 -27.02
C LYS A 3 0.53 11.29 -25.51
N TYR A 4 1.76 11.55 -25.05
CA TYR A 4 2.09 11.78 -23.65
C TYR A 4 3.01 13.00 -23.49
N TYR A 5 2.85 13.72 -22.38
CA TYR A 5 3.77 14.79 -21.95
C TYR A 5 4.95 14.24 -21.14
N LEU A 6 5.67 13.29 -21.73
CA LEU A 6 6.77 12.55 -21.08
C LEU A 6 8.02 12.57 -21.95
N PRO A 7 9.22 12.30 -21.39
CA PRO A 7 10.43 12.11 -22.17
C PRO A 7 10.21 11.13 -23.32
N LYS A 8 10.78 11.42 -24.49
CA LYS A 8 10.51 10.67 -25.74
C LYS A 8 10.64 9.16 -25.59
N LYS A 9 11.70 8.68 -24.91
CA LYS A 9 11.90 7.24 -24.65
C LYS A 9 10.73 6.64 -23.86
N THR A 10 10.33 7.30 -22.76
CA THR A 10 9.22 6.87 -21.91
C THR A 10 7.90 6.86 -22.67
N ALA A 11 7.61 7.91 -23.44
CA ALA A 11 6.41 7.99 -24.26
C ALA A 11 6.34 6.85 -25.29
N THR A 12 7.44 6.57 -26.00
CA THR A 12 7.52 5.46 -26.96
C THR A 12 7.35 4.09 -26.29
N THR A 13 7.93 3.89 -25.10
CA THR A 13 7.74 2.64 -24.33
C THR A 13 6.29 2.44 -23.90
N LEU A 14 5.62 3.50 -23.43
CA LEU A 14 4.20 3.43 -23.04
C LEU A 14 3.28 3.19 -24.25
N GLU A 15 3.57 3.82 -25.39
CA GLU A 15 2.84 3.59 -26.64
C GLU A 15 2.97 2.14 -27.10
N TRP A 16 4.19 1.60 -27.11
CA TRP A 16 4.43 0.19 -27.41
C TRP A 16 3.69 -0.72 -26.43
N TYR A 17 3.79 -0.46 -25.12
CA TYR A 17 3.11 -1.23 -24.09
C TYR A 17 1.59 -1.24 -24.29
N GLU A 18 0.96 -0.09 -24.53
CA GLU A 18 -0.49 -0.01 -24.76
C GLU A 18 -0.93 -0.72 -26.06
N GLN A 19 -0.07 -0.80 -27.07
CA GLN A 19 -0.36 -1.50 -28.33
C GLN A 19 -0.15 -3.01 -28.22
N SER A 20 0.86 -3.45 -27.47
CA SER A 20 1.22 -4.86 -27.34
C SER A 20 0.52 -5.57 -26.19
N ARG A 21 -0.09 -4.83 -25.26
CA ARG A 21 -0.70 -5.43 -24.06
C ARG A 21 -1.97 -6.18 -24.39
N GLN A 22 -2.21 -7.26 -23.64
CA GLN A 22 -3.51 -7.90 -23.59
C GLN A 22 -4.44 -7.09 -22.67
N PRO A 23 -5.75 -7.01 -22.99
CA PRO A 23 -6.72 -6.27 -22.17
C PRO A 23 -6.76 -6.68 -20.69
N GLN A 24 -6.38 -7.93 -20.38
CA GLN A 24 -6.42 -8.53 -19.04
C GLN A 24 -5.07 -8.45 -18.27
N GLN A 25 -4.05 -7.77 -18.81
CA GLN A 25 -2.76 -7.71 -18.14
C GLN A 25 -2.83 -6.78 -16.90
N PRO A 26 -2.32 -7.21 -15.73
CA PRO A 26 -2.31 -6.40 -14.52
C PRO A 26 -1.58 -5.07 -14.68
N ARG A 27 -2.07 -4.03 -13.99
CA ARG A 27 -1.49 -2.67 -14.04
C ARG A 27 -1.39 -2.07 -12.65
N ASN A 28 -0.32 -1.30 -12.41
CA ASN A 28 -0.27 -0.41 -11.26
C ASN A 28 -1.04 0.87 -11.62
N ILE A 29 -2.27 0.99 -11.10
CA ILE A 29 -3.15 2.12 -11.40
C ILE A 29 -2.63 3.45 -10.84
N GLY A 30 -1.93 3.44 -9.70
CA GLY A 30 -1.31 4.64 -9.15
C GLY A 30 -0.32 5.27 -10.11
N LEU A 31 0.55 4.47 -10.75
CA LEU A 31 1.46 4.97 -11.78
C LEU A 31 0.73 5.57 -12.99
N LEU A 32 -0.40 4.97 -13.39
CA LEU A 32 -1.19 5.47 -14.52
C LEU A 32 -1.88 6.79 -14.20
N LEU A 33 -2.49 6.89 -13.02
CA LEU A 33 -3.19 8.09 -12.56
C LEU A 33 -2.21 9.24 -12.25
N ASP A 34 -1.04 8.95 -11.69
CA ASP A 34 -0.12 9.99 -11.20
C ASP A 34 0.94 10.41 -12.22
N LYS A 35 1.42 9.46 -13.05
CA LYS A 35 2.64 9.65 -13.86
C LYS A 35 2.44 9.44 -15.35
N TYR A 36 1.55 8.55 -15.76
CA TYR A 36 1.42 8.14 -17.16
C TYR A 36 0.09 8.54 -17.80
N MET A 37 -0.44 9.70 -17.40
CA MET A 37 -1.62 10.30 -18.01
C MET A 37 -1.36 10.69 -19.48
N PRO A 38 -2.23 10.27 -20.42
CA PRO A 38 -2.17 10.74 -21.81
C PRO A 38 -2.42 12.25 -21.94
N ALA A 39 -1.84 12.86 -22.97
CA ALA A 39 -2.03 14.28 -23.29
C ALA A 39 -3.52 14.63 -23.53
N GLU A 40 -4.31 13.72 -24.09
CA GLU A 40 -5.76 13.88 -24.28
C GLU A 40 -6.57 14.01 -22.98
N VAL A 41 -6.01 13.54 -21.85
CA VAL A 41 -6.65 13.67 -20.53
C VAL A 41 -6.32 15.03 -19.90
N ILE A 42 -5.16 15.59 -20.26
CA ILE A 42 -4.62 16.84 -19.71
C ILE A 42 -5.10 18.05 -20.52
N ASN A 43 -5.13 17.91 -21.85
CA ASN A 43 -5.47 18.98 -22.76
C ASN A 43 -6.97 19.25 -22.73
N LYS A 44 -7.35 20.36 -22.10
CA LYS A 44 -8.72 20.89 -22.08
C LYS A 44 -9.19 21.47 -23.43
N GLN A 45 -8.47 21.25 -24.54
CA GLN A 45 -8.76 21.93 -25.82
C GLN A 45 -10.09 21.48 -26.45
N GLU A 46 -11.02 22.45 -26.51
CA GLU A 46 -12.13 22.60 -27.46
C GLU A 46 -13.23 21.53 -27.43
N ALA A 47 -13.84 21.34 -26.26
CA ALA A 47 -15.17 20.71 -26.17
C ALA A 47 -16.29 21.72 -26.54
N GLU A 48 -16.22 22.35 -27.73
CA GLU A 48 -17.45 22.89 -28.33
C GLU A 48 -18.41 21.74 -28.70
N ASP A 49 -17.85 20.54 -28.95
CA ASP A 49 -18.61 19.30 -29.01
C ASP A 49 -18.50 18.52 -27.68
N GLN A 50 -19.59 18.47 -26.92
CA GLN A 50 -19.78 17.65 -25.71
C GLN A 50 -19.52 16.12 -25.92
N LYS A 51 -19.15 15.69 -27.12
CA LYS A 51 -18.99 14.28 -27.52
C LYS A 51 -17.57 13.71 -27.33
N LYS A 52 -16.57 14.50 -26.93
CA LYS A 52 -15.16 14.06 -26.84
C LYS A 52 -14.48 14.39 -25.49
N ASP A 53 -15.11 14.04 -24.37
CA ASP A 53 -14.42 14.12 -23.07
C ASP A 53 -13.38 12.98 -22.95
N GLY A 54 -12.13 13.29 -23.31
CA GLY A 54 -10.99 12.37 -23.24
C GLY A 54 -10.73 11.87 -21.82
N ARG A 55 -10.93 12.71 -20.79
CA ARG A 55 -10.76 12.34 -19.39
C ARG A 55 -11.81 11.34 -18.95
N THR A 56 -13.09 11.64 -19.16
CA THR A 56 -14.18 10.74 -18.76
C THR A 56 -14.08 9.40 -19.46
N ASN A 57 -13.75 9.38 -20.76
CA ASN A 57 -13.56 8.13 -21.50
C ASN A 57 -12.36 7.33 -20.99
N TRP A 58 -11.26 8.01 -20.65
CA TRP A 58 -10.08 7.36 -20.11
C TRP A 58 -10.34 6.78 -18.71
N LEU A 59 -10.99 7.53 -17.82
CA LEU A 59 -11.38 7.03 -16.49
C LEU A 59 -12.43 5.89 -16.60
N ARG A 60 -13.37 5.96 -17.55
CA ARG A 60 -14.32 4.88 -17.84
C ARG A 60 -13.58 3.60 -18.23
N LYS A 61 -12.57 3.73 -19.09
CA LYS A 61 -11.70 2.63 -19.50
C LYS A 61 -10.93 2.08 -18.31
N MET A 62 -10.40 2.94 -17.44
CA MET A 62 -9.72 2.50 -16.21
C MET A 62 -10.69 1.75 -15.29
N GLY A 63 -11.87 2.26 -14.95
CA GLY A 63 -12.82 1.56 -14.08
C GLY A 63 -13.23 0.18 -14.63
N LYS A 64 -13.40 0.04 -15.95
CA LYS A 64 -13.79 -1.24 -16.57
C LYS A 64 -12.63 -2.24 -16.71
N GLU A 65 -11.49 -1.76 -17.19
CA GLU A 65 -10.32 -2.59 -17.53
C GLU A 65 -9.31 -2.70 -16.38
N TYR A 66 -9.53 -2.00 -15.26
CA TYR A 66 -8.61 -2.11 -14.13
C TYR A 66 -8.65 -3.52 -13.58
N ARG A 67 -7.48 -4.15 -13.58
CA ARG A 67 -7.22 -5.42 -12.93
C ARG A 67 -5.95 -5.20 -12.14
N ASN A 68 -6.03 -5.41 -10.84
CA ASN A 68 -4.83 -5.47 -10.04
C ASN A 68 -4.09 -6.77 -10.35
N ASP A 69 -2.81 -6.84 -10.00
CA ASP A 69 -2.15 -8.13 -9.96
C ASP A 69 -2.68 -8.87 -8.73
N ASP A 70 -3.62 -9.80 -8.94
CA ASP A 70 -4.32 -10.50 -7.85
C ASP A 70 -3.33 -11.19 -6.90
N LYS A 71 -2.22 -11.74 -7.43
CA LYS A 71 -1.20 -12.39 -6.59
C LYS A 71 -0.45 -11.37 -5.74
N LEU A 72 -0.07 -10.24 -6.33
CA LEU A 72 0.59 -9.16 -5.60
C LEU A 72 -0.34 -8.54 -4.56
N ALA A 73 -1.60 -8.28 -4.94
CA ALA A 73 -2.65 -7.73 -4.11
C ALA A 73 -2.95 -8.60 -2.89
N GLN A 74 -3.09 -9.91 -3.13
CA GLN A 74 -3.31 -10.90 -2.09
C GLN A 74 -2.08 -11.04 -1.19
N ALA A 75 -0.86 -11.07 -1.76
CA ALA A 75 0.38 -11.12 -0.97
C ALA A 75 0.58 -9.86 -0.12
N ALA A 76 0.21 -8.68 -0.62
CA ALA A 76 0.24 -7.43 0.13
C ALA A 76 -0.75 -7.46 1.31
N TYR A 77 -1.98 -7.89 1.07
CA TYR A 77 -2.99 -8.10 2.12
C TYR A 77 -2.49 -9.07 3.19
N HIS A 78 -1.96 -10.24 2.81
CA HIS A 78 -1.44 -11.22 3.77
C HIS A 78 -0.27 -10.68 4.57
N ARG A 79 0.66 -9.95 3.93
CA ARG A 79 1.79 -9.34 4.65
C ARG A 79 1.31 -8.31 5.68
N TRP A 80 0.35 -7.47 5.31
CA TRP A 80 -0.26 -6.49 6.22
C TRP A 80 -0.98 -7.20 7.37
N TYR A 81 -1.75 -8.25 7.08
CA TYR A 81 -2.46 -9.03 8.09
C TYR A 81 -1.48 -9.68 9.06
N SER A 82 -0.44 -10.37 8.56
CA SER A 82 0.59 -10.99 9.41
C SER A 82 1.35 -9.97 10.25
N TYR A 83 1.71 -8.81 9.67
CA TYR A 83 2.39 -7.75 10.39
C TYR A 83 1.55 -7.20 11.56
N THR A 84 0.27 -6.92 11.30
CA THR A 84 -0.64 -6.41 12.33
C THR A 84 -1.00 -7.48 13.37
N SER A 85 -1.12 -8.75 12.98
CA SER A 85 -1.29 -9.88 13.91
C SER A 85 -0.08 -10.05 14.84
N ALA A 86 1.15 -9.89 14.33
CA ALA A 86 2.36 -9.93 15.16
C ALA A 86 2.42 -8.79 16.20
N LEU A 87 1.64 -7.73 15.98
CA LEU A 87 1.44 -6.63 16.94
C LEU A 87 0.18 -6.82 17.80
N TYR A 88 -0.39 -8.03 17.83
CA TYR A 88 -1.59 -8.37 18.58
C TYR A 88 -2.79 -7.48 18.25
N ALA A 89 -2.90 -7.03 16.99
CA ALA A 89 -4.02 -6.24 16.56
C ALA A 89 -5.35 -7.02 16.63
N SER A 90 -6.42 -6.31 16.95
CA SER A 90 -7.80 -6.76 16.77
C SER A 90 -8.24 -6.48 15.33
N HIS A 91 -8.48 -7.54 14.57
CA HIS A 91 -8.96 -7.48 13.20
C HIS A 91 -10.49 -7.55 13.13
N PHE A 92 -11.06 -6.77 12.23
CA PHE A 92 -12.49 -6.81 11.91
C PHE A 92 -12.68 -6.31 10.48
N SER A 93 -13.75 -6.74 9.84
CA SER A 93 -14.06 -6.34 8.46
C SER A 93 -15.41 -5.66 8.37
N ALA A 94 -15.58 -4.76 7.41
CA ALA A 94 -16.88 -4.21 7.06
C ALA A 94 -16.99 -4.03 5.53
N LYS A 95 -18.18 -4.29 5.00
CA LYS A 95 -18.49 -4.08 3.57
C LYS A 95 -18.90 -2.62 3.36
N ILE A 96 -18.46 -2.03 2.25
CA ILE A 96 -18.92 -0.69 1.85
C ILE A 96 -20.43 -0.77 1.59
N ASP A 97 -21.18 0.21 2.09
CA ASP A 97 -22.63 0.26 1.89
C ASP A 97 -23.00 0.71 0.47
N TRP A 98 -22.32 1.74 -0.05
CA TRP A 98 -22.52 2.22 -1.43
C TRP A 98 -21.22 2.45 -2.21
N ARG A 99 -20.57 3.60 -2.03
CA ARG A 99 -19.32 3.92 -2.74
C ARG A 99 -18.35 4.60 -1.80
N LEU A 100 -17.08 4.29 -1.93
CA LEU A 100 -16.02 4.89 -1.11
C LEU A 100 -15.09 5.72 -1.98
N ILE A 101 -14.78 6.93 -1.52
CA ILE A 101 -13.77 7.78 -2.12
C ILE A 101 -12.87 8.30 -1.01
N VAL A 102 -11.62 7.88 -0.99
CA VAL A 102 -10.63 8.39 -0.03
C VAL A 102 -9.62 9.23 -0.81
N GLY A 103 -9.31 10.43 -0.31
CA GLY A 103 -8.30 11.29 -0.94
C GLY A 103 -8.78 12.11 -2.13
N LEU A 104 -10.10 12.35 -2.29
CA LEU A 104 -10.64 13.08 -3.45
C LEU A 104 -9.96 14.43 -3.73
N GLY A 105 -9.53 15.15 -2.69
CA GLY A 105 -8.86 16.44 -2.79
C GLY A 105 -7.34 16.37 -3.02
N GLY A 106 -6.81 15.23 -3.46
CA GLY A 106 -5.40 15.11 -3.82
C GLY A 106 -5.03 16.03 -4.98
N ASN A 107 -3.81 16.57 -4.94
CA ASN A 107 -3.30 17.50 -5.96
C ASN A 107 -2.87 16.72 -7.22
N THR A 108 -3.84 16.33 -8.03
CA THR A 108 -3.60 15.66 -9.31
C THR A 108 -4.08 16.51 -10.49
N VAL A 109 -3.53 16.26 -11.67
CA VAL A 109 -3.99 16.90 -12.92
C VAL A 109 -5.44 16.49 -13.25
N LEU A 110 -5.91 15.39 -12.65
CA LEU A 110 -7.30 14.95 -12.74
C LEU A 110 -8.23 15.76 -11.84
N GLU A 111 -7.77 16.68 -10.97
CA GLU A 111 -8.61 17.45 -10.03
C GLU A 111 -9.42 16.56 -9.04
N THR A 112 -9.31 15.24 -9.16
CA THR A 112 -9.98 14.21 -8.38
C THR A 112 -8.99 13.08 -8.19
N ASP A 113 -8.76 12.68 -6.95
CA ASP A 113 -7.76 11.67 -6.61
C ASP A 113 -8.36 10.51 -5.78
N LEU A 114 -7.63 9.41 -5.72
CA LEU A 114 -7.96 8.24 -4.93
C LEU A 114 -6.70 7.83 -4.16
N THR A 115 -6.81 7.65 -2.84
CA THR A 115 -5.66 7.23 -2.03
C THR A 115 -5.32 5.77 -2.33
N LEU A 116 -4.24 5.59 -3.07
CA LEU A 116 -3.73 4.28 -3.47
C LEU A 116 -2.43 3.96 -2.74
N HIS A 117 -2.25 2.69 -2.37
CA HIS A 117 -0.98 2.20 -1.87
C HIS A 117 0.08 2.30 -2.96
N HIS A 118 1.16 3.06 -2.71
CA HIS A 118 2.13 3.44 -3.73
C HIS A 118 2.77 2.24 -4.48
N LEU A 119 3.02 1.12 -3.80
CA LEU A 119 3.60 -0.09 -4.43
C LEU A 119 2.57 -0.99 -5.12
N TYR A 120 1.37 -1.13 -4.54
CA TYR A 120 0.43 -2.20 -4.90
C TYR A 120 -0.77 -1.68 -5.68
N GLY A 121 -0.95 -0.35 -5.78
CA GLY A 121 -2.07 0.27 -6.47
C GLY A 121 -3.44 -0.02 -5.85
N GLN A 122 -3.50 -0.59 -4.63
CA GLN A 122 -4.76 -0.88 -3.94
C GLN A 122 -5.28 0.40 -3.26
N PRO A 123 -6.58 0.72 -3.35
CA PRO A 123 -7.15 1.82 -2.59
C PRO A 123 -7.18 1.48 -1.10
N ILE A 124 -6.51 2.30 -0.30
CA ILE A 124 -6.41 2.12 1.15
C ILE A 124 -7.17 3.22 1.88
N ILE A 125 -7.57 2.94 3.11
CA ILE A 125 -8.07 3.98 4.03
C ILE A 125 -6.96 4.26 5.03
N PRO A 126 -6.35 5.46 5.02
CA PRO A 126 -5.28 5.78 5.95
C PRO A 126 -5.72 5.62 7.40
N GLY A 127 -4.84 5.07 8.24
CA GLY A 127 -5.05 4.93 9.68
C GLY A 127 -5.25 6.29 10.36
N SER A 128 -4.66 7.36 9.81
CA SER A 128 -4.91 8.74 10.24
C SER A 128 -6.36 9.19 10.01
N ALA A 129 -6.95 8.83 8.86
CA ALA A 129 -8.35 9.12 8.56
C ALA A 129 -9.29 8.34 9.51
N LEU A 130 -8.99 7.07 9.75
CA LEU A 130 -9.74 6.23 10.70
C LEU A 130 -9.64 6.77 12.13
N LYS A 131 -8.43 7.17 12.56
CA LYS A 131 -8.20 7.76 13.88
C LYS A 131 -8.97 9.07 14.04
N GLY A 132 -8.92 9.96 13.06
CA GLY A 132 -9.62 11.25 13.08
C GLY A 132 -11.14 11.09 13.11
N LEU A 133 -11.67 10.17 12.29
CA LEU A 133 -13.08 9.83 12.26
C LEU A 133 -13.54 9.30 13.63
N THR A 134 -12.82 8.32 14.17
CA THR A 134 -13.15 7.70 15.46
C THR A 134 -13.13 8.73 16.58
N ARG A 135 -12.12 9.60 16.63
CA ARG A 135 -12.02 10.67 17.63
C ARG A 135 -13.20 11.62 17.56
N THR A 136 -13.58 12.04 16.36
CA THR A 136 -14.71 12.96 16.15
C THR A 136 -16.02 12.32 16.60
N TYR A 137 -16.26 11.07 16.21
CA TYR A 137 -17.46 10.35 16.60
C TYR A 137 -17.55 10.16 18.13
N ALA A 138 -16.46 9.70 18.76
CA ALA A 138 -16.42 9.49 20.21
C ALA A 138 -16.73 10.79 20.98
N ALA A 139 -16.21 11.92 20.51
CA ALA A 139 -16.41 13.21 21.16
C ALA A 139 -17.82 13.80 20.95
N MET A 140 -18.46 13.52 19.81
CA MET A 140 -19.72 14.16 19.41
C MET A 140 -20.96 13.31 19.69
N GLU A 141 -20.85 11.98 19.63
CA GLU A 141 -22.02 11.09 19.61
C GLU A 141 -22.06 10.12 20.78
N ASP A 142 -20.93 9.80 21.40
CA ASP A 142 -20.94 8.91 22.55
C ASP A 142 -21.48 9.64 23.79
N LYS A 143 -22.69 9.27 24.21
CA LYS A 143 -23.35 9.85 25.39
C LYS A 143 -22.58 9.62 26.68
N GLU A 144 -21.75 8.58 26.76
CA GLU A 144 -20.85 8.38 27.90
C GLU A 144 -19.77 9.46 27.99
N MET A 145 -19.50 10.14 26.86
CA MET A 145 -18.61 11.28 26.75
C MET A 145 -19.37 12.61 26.79
N TYR A 146 -20.67 12.64 27.13
CA TYR A 146 -21.36 13.94 27.25
C TYR A 146 -21.03 14.59 28.58
N MET A 147 -20.84 15.91 28.55
CA MET A 147 -20.67 16.71 29.75
C MET A 147 -21.98 17.41 30.11
N SER A 148 -22.18 17.62 31.40
CA SER A 148 -23.29 18.43 31.90
C SER A 148 -22.99 19.90 31.65
N ASP A 149 -23.88 20.60 30.95
CA ASP A 149 -23.78 22.05 30.77
C ASP A 149 -24.20 22.82 32.03
N ALA A 150 -24.16 24.15 31.96
CA ALA A 150 -24.53 25.02 33.08
C ALA A 150 -25.98 24.81 33.58
N ASP A 151 -26.85 24.27 32.73
CA ASP A 151 -28.26 23.98 33.01
C ASP A 151 -28.49 22.50 33.40
N GLY A 152 -27.42 21.71 33.53
CA GLY A 152 -27.48 20.30 33.90
C GLY A 152 -27.75 19.34 32.74
N GLN A 153 -27.86 19.82 31.49
CA GLN A 153 -28.15 18.98 30.33
C GLN A 153 -26.87 18.34 29.79
N LEU A 154 -26.94 17.04 29.48
CA LEU A 154 -25.83 16.31 28.86
C LEU A 154 -25.71 16.70 27.39
N LYS A 155 -24.56 17.25 27.00
CA LYS A 155 -24.24 17.65 25.62
C LYS A 155 -22.80 17.26 25.26
N PRO A 156 -22.48 17.14 23.95
CA PRO A 156 -21.11 16.96 23.50
C PRO A 156 -20.20 18.08 24.01
N SER A 157 -18.99 17.74 24.46
CA SER A 157 -18.02 18.75 24.90
C SER A 157 -17.58 19.64 23.73
N THR A 158 -17.44 20.94 24.01
CA THR A 158 -16.79 21.89 23.11
C THR A 158 -15.26 21.86 23.19
N VAL A 159 -14.68 21.23 24.21
CA VAL A 159 -13.24 21.13 24.47
C VAL A 159 -12.82 19.65 24.58
N ILE A 160 -12.89 18.96 23.44
CA ILE A 160 -12.69 17.51 23.29
C ILE A 160 -11.46 16.95 24.02
N ASP A 161 -10.36 17.70 24.02
CA ASP A 161 -9.05 17.23 24.47
C ASP A 161 -8.83 17.31 26.00
N THR A 162 -9.57 18.17 26.71
CA THR A 162 -9.40 18.34 28.17
C THR A 162 -10.49 17.66 28.97
N ASP A 163 -11.65 17.44 28.36
CA ASP A 163 -12.87 17.08 29.05
C ASP A 163 -13.09 15.57 29.16
N HIS A 164 -12.30 14.78 28.41
CA HIS A 164 -12.46 13.35 28.27
C HIS A 164 -11.14 12.60 28.44
N ASP A 165 -10.92 12.05 29.63
CA ASP A 165 -9.71 11.26 29.94
C ASP A 165 -9.52 10.08 28.96
N ASP A 166 -10.61 9.41 28.59
CA ASP A 166 -10.55 8.30 27.62
C ASP A 166 -10.12 8.75 26.23
N ILE A 167 -10.68 9.85 25.70
CA ILE A 167 -10.31 10.38 24.39
C ILE A 167 -8.85 10.85 24.41
N ARG A 168 -8.48 11.62 25.43
CA ARG A 168 -7.11 12.11 25.62
C ARG A 168 -6.10 10.95 25.61
N ARG A 169 -6.40 9.89 26.36
CA ARG A 169 -5.53 8.73 26.54
C ARG A 169 -5.49 7.83 25.29
N ILE A 170 -6.64 7.57 24.65
CA ILE A 170 -6.72 6.70 23.47
C ILE A 170 -6.05 7.36 22.25
N PHE A 171 -6.34 8.65 22.01
CA PHE A 171 -5.86 9.35 20.82
C PHE A 171 -4.53 10.08 21.04
N GLY A 172 -4.20 10.39 22.29
CA GLY A 172 -3.02 11.15 22.66
C GLY A 172 -3.23 12.66 22.55
N MET A 173 -2.25 13.38 23.09
CA MET A 173 -2.12 14.84 23.09
C MET A 173 -0.78 15.25 22.49
N THR A 174 -0.52 16.55 22.41
CA THR A 174 0.80 17.07 21.99
C THR A 174 1.94 16.49 22.85
N GLU A 175 1.74 16.39 24.15
CA GLU A 175 2.77 15.93 25.11
C GLU A 175 2.69 14.43 25.44
N GLU A 176 1.68 13.71 24.95
CA GLU A 176 1.39 12.34 25.38
C GLU A 176 0.93 11.46 24.20
N GLN A 177 1.56 10.30 24.02
CA GLN A 177 1.21 9.40 22.94
C GLN A 177 -0.06 8.60 23.26
N GLY A 178 -0.98 8.50 22.29
CA GLY A 178 -2.20 7.71 22.46
C GLY A 178 -1.95 6.21 22.62
N THR A 179 -2.79 5.54 23.41
CA THR A 179 -2.67 4.11 23.74
C THR A 179 -3.03 3.17 22.58
N VAL A 180 -3.79 3.63 21.57
CA VAL A 180 -4.24 2.79 20.44
C VAL A 180 -3.57 3.19 19.12
N ILE A 181 -3.12 2.18 18.38
CA ILE A 181 -2.58 2.27 17.03
C ILE A 181 -3.69 1.97 16.04
N PHE A 182 -3.92 2.89 15.10
CA PHE A 182 -4.83 2.74 13.98
C PHE A 182 -4.02 2.44 12.73
N PHE A 183 -4.12 1.22 12.20
CA PHE A 183 -3.46 0.84 10.95
C PHE A 183 -4.27 1.29 9.74
N ASP A 184 -3.62 1.43 8.58
CA ASP A 184 -4.32 1.59 7.31
C ASP A 184 -5.23 0.38 7.07
N ALA A 185 -6.45 0.61 6.56
CA ALA A 185 -7.35 -0.46 6.17
C ALA A 185 -7.09 -0.88 4.72
N PHE A 186 -7.10 -2.19 4.49
CA PHE A 186 -6.86 -2.81 3.19
C PHE A 186 -8.12 -3.51 2.66
N PRO A 187 -8.33 -3.59 1.33
CA PRO A 187 -9.35 -4.46 0.76
C PRO A 187 -9.09 -5.92 1.18
N LYS A 188 -10.12 -6.60 1.70
CA LYS A 188 -10.03 -7.96 2.23
C LYS A 188 -9.61 -8.92 1.11
N GLY A 189 -8.60 -9.74 1.37
CA GLY A 189 -8.04 -10.66 0.36
C GLY A 189 -7.29 -9.97 -0.79
N GLY A 190 -7.20 -8.64 -0.76
CA GLY A 190 -6.69 -7.82 -1.86
C GLY A 190 -7.69 -7.57 -2.99
N GLU A 191 -8.94 -8.01 -2.83
CA GLU A 191 -10.01 -7.88 -3.82
C GLU A 191 -10.61 -6.49 -3.82
N VAL A 192 -10.70 -5.84 -4.98
CA VAL A 192 -11.27 -4.51 -5.09
C VAL A 192 -11.91 -4.26 -6.45
N THR A 193 -13.05 -3.60 -6.44
CA THR A 193 -13.74 -3.15 -7.64
C THR A 193 -13.77 -1.63 -7.69
N LEU A 194 -13.27 -1.06 -8.79
CA LEU A 194 -13.34 0.37 -9.06
C LEU A 194 -14.46 0.66 -10.03
N VAL A 195 -15.17 1.76 -9.81
CA VAL A 195 -16.25 2.25 -10.67
C VAL A 195 -16.03 3.70 -11.03
N LEU A 196 -16.48 4.07 -12.22
CA LEU A 196 -16.56 5.46 -12.63
C LEU A 196 -17.84 6.07 -12.06
N ASP A 197 -17.70 7.27 -11.51
CA ASP A 197 -18.82 8.06 -11.04
C ASP A 197 -18.70 9.51 -11.55
N ILE A 198 -19.77 10.29 -11.41
CA ILE A 198 -19.86 11.66 -11.91
C ILE A 198 -20.42 12.58 -10.82
N MET A 199 -19.81 13.75 -10.65
CA MET A 199 -20.37 14.83 -9.84
C MET A 199 -20.60 16.07 -10.69
N ASN A 200 -21.65 16.83 -10.37
CA ASN A 200 -21.95 18.10 -11.03
C ASN A 200 -22.05 19.18 -9.95
N PRO A 201 -21.12 20.15 -9.89
CA PRO A 201 -21.26 21.30 -9.00
C PRO A 201 -22.54 22.08 -9.33
N HIS A 202 -23.28 22.47 -8.29
CA HIS A 202 -24.57 23.16 -8.47
C HIS A 202 -24.39 24.66 -8.81
N TYR A 203 -23.31 25.29 -8.32
CA TYR A 203 -22.99 26.71 -8.59
C TYR A 203 -21.51 26.91 -8.98
N PRO A 204 -21.06 26.36 -10.13
CA PRO A 204 -19.65 26.43 -10.53
C PRO A 204 -19.07 27.85 -10.55
N ASP A 205 -19.82 28.84 -11.03
CA ASP A 205 -19.32 30.21 -11.17
C ASP A 205 -19.25 30.96 -9.82
N TYR A 206 -20.11 30.58 -8.86
CA TYR A 206 -20.06 31.09 -7.49
C TYR A 206 -18.83 30.60 -6.75
N TYR A 207 -18.52 29.30 -6.85
CA TYR A 207 -17.34 28.73 -6.19
C TYR A 207 -16.01 29.25 -6.77
N GLN A 208 -16.03 29.82 -7.98
CA GLN A 208 -14.89 30.51 -8.58
C GLN A 208 -14.81 32.00 -8.19
N GLY A 209 -15.78 32.52 -7.44
CA GLY A 209 -15.83 33.92 -7.01
C GLY A 209 -16.26 34.90 -8.10
N ASN A 210 -16.87 34.43 -9.19
CA ASN A 210 -17.22 35.26 -10.33
C ASN A 210 -18.59 35.94 -10.17
N VAL A 211 -19.57 35.24 -9.58
CA VAL A 211 -20.97 35.67 -9.49
C VAL A 211 -21.65 35.18 -8.20
N ALA A 212 -22.79 35.77 -7.84
CA ALA A 212 -23.67 35.24 -6.80
C ALA A 212 -24.29 33.89 -7.23
N PRO A 213 -24.66 33.00 -6.28
CA PRO A 213 -25.21 31.70 -6.62
C PRO A 213 -26.57 31.84 -7.33
N SER A 214 -26.71 31.18 -8.48
CA SER A 214 -27.90 31.24 -9.33
C SER A 214 -28.26 29.85 -9.86
N ASN A 215 -29.56 29.54 -9.96
CA ASN A 215 -30.06 28.21 -10.37
C ASN A 215 -30.15 28.03 -11.90
N ASP A 216 -29.53 28.90 -12.68
CA ASP A 216 -29.57 28.95 -14.14
C ASP A 216 -28.25 28.52 -14.80
N GLN A 217 -27.29 28.06 -14.00
CA GLN A 217 -25.97 27.62 -14.47
C GLN A 217 -26.05 26.22 -15.11
N ASN A 218 -25.31 26.03 -16.21
CA ASN A 218 -25.23 24.73 -16.87
C ASN A 218 -24.45 23.73 -15.99
N PRO A 219 -24.90 22.47 -15.91
CA PRO A 219 -24.15 21.44 -15.19
C PRO A 219 -22.79 21.19 -15.85
N ILE A 220 -21.74 21.08 -15.04
CA ILE A 220 -20.39 20.70 -15.47
C ILE A 220 -20.10 19.30 -14.91
N PRO A 221 -20.27 18.22 -15.69
CA PRO A 221 -19.99 16.86 -15.23
C PRO A 221 -18.50 16.66 -15.00
N ILE A 222 -18.13 16.21 -13.79
CA ILE A 222 -16.76 15.88 -13.41
C ILE A 222 -16.72 14.40 -13.06
N ALA A 223 -16.07 13.62 -13.91
CA ALA A 223 -15.92 12.18 -13.70
C ALA A 223 -14.73 11.86 -12.76
N PHE A 224 -14.93 10.88 -11.88
CA PHE A 224 -13.93 10.41 -10.92
C PHE A 224 -14.07 8.91 -10.65
N LEU A 225 -13.04 8.30 -10.07
CA LEU A 225 -13.07 6.88 -9.66
C LEU A 225 -13.49 6.76 -8.19
N ALA A 226 -14.31 5.75 -7.92
CA ALA A 226 -14.70 5.34 -6.57
C ALA A 226 -14.50 3.83 -6.40
N VAL A 227 -14.39 3.38 -5.16
CA VAL A 227 -14.47 1.96 -4.80
C VAL A 227 -15.93 1.57 -4.67
N ASP A 228 -16.30 0.45 -5.28
CA ASP A 228 -17.67 -0.05 -5.34
C ASP A 228 -18.09 -0.83 -4.08
N GLN A 229 -19.39 -0.85 -3.80
CA GLN A 229 -20.01 -1.54 -2.66
C GLN A 229 -19.63 -3.02 -2.54
N GLU A 230 -19.28 -3.69 -3.64
CA GLU A 230 -18.87 -5.09 -3.57
C GLU A 230 -17.54 -5.31 -2.83
N THR A 231 -16.81 -4.25 -2.51
CA THR A 231 -15.53 -4.34 -1.80
C THR A 231 -15.74 -4.36 -0.29
N THR A 232 -15.12 -5.35 0.37
CA THR A 232 -15.03 -5.43 1.83
C THR A 232 -13.65 -4.96 2.30
N TYR A 233 -13.59 -4.11 3.32
CA TYR A 233 -12.33 -3.69 3.93
C TYR A 233 -12.03 -4.47 5.20
N MET A 234 -10.74 -4.70 5.43
CA MET A 234 -10.19 -5.23 6.67
C MET A 234 -9.53 -4.10 7.44
N PHE A 235 -9.90 -3.99 8.71
CA PHE A 235 -9.42 -3.00 9.67
C PHE A 235 -8.61 -3.70 10.76
N ALA A 236 -7.63 -2.99 11.32
CA ALA A 236 -6.83 -3.47 12.42
C ALA A 236 -6.55 -2.33 13.39
N LEU A 237 -6.76 -2.59 14.69
CA LEU A 237 -6.37 -1.72 15.79
C LEU A 237 -5.48 -2.49 16.76
N ALA A 238 -4.45 -1.89 17.32
CA ALA A 238 -3.64 -2.53 18.37
C ALA A 238 -3.41 -1.60 19.55
N LEU A 239 -3.17 -2.17 20.73
CA LEU A 239 -2.60 -1.41 21.83
C LEU A 239 -1.13 -1.11 21.53
N ARG A 240 -0.68 0.09 21.86
CA ARG A 240 0.73 0.43 21.85
C ARG A 240 1.47 -0.43 22.88
N GLN A 241 2.71 -0.80 22.56
CA GLN A 241 3.57 -1.49 23.52
C GLN A 241 3.81 -0.61 24.75
N GLY A 242 3.75 -1.20 25.94
CA GLY A 242 3.97 -0.50 27.21
C GLY A 242 2.73 0.19 27.79
N VAL A 243 1.55 0.04 27.18
CA VAL A 243 0.29 0.50 27.79
C VAL A 243 0.01 -0.27 29.09
N ALA A 244 -0.36 0.46 30.15
CA ALA A 244 -0.64 -0.11 31.46
C ALA A 244 -1.82 -1.10 31.42
N GLU A 245 -1.79 -2.11 32.30
CA GLU A 245 -2.80 -3.18 32.34
C GLU A 245 -4.24 -2.65 32.45
N GLY A 246 -4.45 -1.61 33.25
CA GLY A 246 -5.75 -0.96 33.43
C GLY A 246 -6.29 -0.21 32.21
N HIS A 247 -5.54 -0.16 31.11
CA HIS A 247 -5.92 0.54 29.88
C HIS A 247 -6.07 -0.41 28.69
N LYS A 248 -6.07 -1.73 28.91
CA LYS A 248 -6.29 -2.70 27.83
C LYS A 248 -7.66 -2.61 27.18
N GLU A 249 -8.66 -2.12 27.92
CA GLU A 249 -10.03 -1.93 27.43
C GLU A 249 -10.16 -0.84 26.35
N ASP A 250 -9.16 0.04 26.23
CA ASP A 250 -9.11 1.09 25.21
C ASP A 250 -9.25 0.57 23.80
N LEU A 251 -8.64 -0.58 23.53
CA LEU A 251 -8.72 -1.21 22.22
C LEU A 251 -10.17 -1.55 21.87
N THR A 252 -10.92 -2.03 22.86
CA THR A 252 -12.33 -2.38 22.71
C THR A 252 -13.18 -1.12 22.52
N LYS A 253 -12.95 -0.08 23.33
CA LYS A 253 -13.63 1.22 23.19
C LYS A 253 -13.38 1.83 21.81
N ALA A 254 -12.12 1.94 21.40
CA ALA A 254 -11.74 2.49 20.09
C ALA A 254 -12.35 1.71 18.92
N LYS A 255 -12.43 0.38 19.04
CA LYS A 255 -13.08 -0.48 18.04
C LYS A 255 -14.58 -0.23 17.94
N ILE A 256 -15.27 -0.15 19.08
CA ILE A 256 -16.71 0.15 19.11
C ILE A 256 -16.98 1.52 18.49
N TRP A 257 -16.22 2.54 18.88
CA TRP A 257 -16.33 3.87 18.29
C TRP A 257 -16.07 3.86 16.80
N LEU A 258 -15.03 3.17 16.33
CA LEU A 258 -14.70 3.13 14.91
C LEU A 258 -15.80 2.42 14.12
N GLY A 259 -16.32 1.30 14.62
CA GLY A 259 -17.45 0.60 14.00
C GLY A 259 -18.67 1.50 13.85
N LYS A 260 -19.08 2.17 14.93
CA LYS A 260 -20.20 3.11 14.89
C LYS A 260 -19.92 4.33 14.00
N ALA A 261 -18.69 4.85 13.99
CA ALA A 261 -18.34 5.99 13.16
C ALA A 261 -18.39 5.65 11.66
N LEU A 262 -17.92 4.46 11.28
CA LEU A 262 -18.01 3.97 9.90
C LEU A 262 -19.46 3.80 9.43
N GLU A 263 -20.36 3.39 10.33
CA GLU A 263 -21.79 3.22 10.06
C GLU A 263 -22.56 4.55 10.01
N ASN A 264 -22.22 5.53 10.87
CA ASN A 264 -23.04 6.73 11.05
C ASN A 264 -22.48 8.00 10.39
N TYR A 265 -21.16 8.09 10.21
CA TYR A 265 -20.49 9.28 9.66
C TYR A 265 -19.87 9.00 8.29
N GLY A 266 -19.46 7.75 8.06
CA GLY A 266 -18.66 7.37 6.89
C GLY A 266 -17.23 7.94 6.92
N VAL A 267 -16.38 7.43 6.03
CA VAL A 267 -14.97 7.86 5.89
C VAL A 267 -14.66 8.29 4.47
N GLY A 268 -13.84 9.33 4.33
CA GLY A 268 -13.38 9.84 3.03
C GLY A 268 -14.15 11.08 2.58
N GLY A 269 -14.23 11.28 1.27
CA GLY A 269 -14.88 12.44 0.66
C GLY A 269 -16.37 12.21 0.42
N LYS A 270 -17.14 13.30 0.41
CA LYS A 270 -18.58 13.32 0.07
C LYS A 270 -19.47 12.45 0.97
N THR A 271 -19.14 12.34 2.25
CA THR A 271 -19.98 11.62 3.23
C THR A 271 -21.39 12.20 3.36
N SER A 272 -21.58 13.52 3.20
CA SER A 272 -22.91 14.14 3.16
C SER A 272 -23.80 13.70 1.99
N ALA A 273 -23.19 13.15 0.93
CA ALA A 273 -23.89 12.59 -0.23
C ALA A 273 -24.01 11.05 -0.17
N GLY A 274 -23.67 10.42 0.98
CA GLY A 274 -23.79 8.98 1.19
C GLY A 274 -22.54 8.16 0.85
N TYR A 275 -21.41 8.78 0.50
CA TYR A 275 -20.17 8.04 0.25
C TYR A 275 -19.47 7.64 1.56
N GLY A 276 -18.78 6.51 1.54
CA GLY A 276 -17.84 6.12 2.58
C GLY A 276 -18.46 5.45 3.81
N TYR A 277 -19.75 5.14 3.77
CA TYR A 277 -20.45 4.39 4.81
C TYR A 277 -20.16 2.90 4.68
N PHE A 278 -20.13 2.22 5.82
CA PHE A 278 -19.94 0.78 5.90
C PHE A 278 -21.11 0.14 6.65
N GLY A 279 -21.39 -1.10 6.27
CA GLY A 279 -22.31 -1.93 7.03
C GLY A 279 -21.72 -2.42 8.36
N GLN A 280 -22.44 -3.31 9.01
CA GLN A 280 -22.06 -3.88 10.30
C GLN A 280 -20.65 -4.50 10.27
N ILE A 281 -19.87 -4.22 11.33
CA ILE A 281 -18.55 -4.83 11.51
C ILE A 281 -18.69 -6.33 11.82
N THR A 282 -17.84 -7.12 11.16
CA THR A 282 -17.70 -8.56 11.40
C THR A 282 -16.34 -8.82 12.03
N GLU A 283 -16.37 -9.31 13.26
CA GLU A 283 -15.19 -9.80 13.98
C GLU A 283 -14.42 -10.82 13.15
N GLN A 284 -13.09 -10.72 13.17
CA GLN A 284 -12.23 -11.72 12.54
C GLN A 284 -11.47 -12.48 13.61
N PRO A 285 -11.34 -13.81 13.46
CA PRO A 285 -10.55 -14.59 14.39
C PRO A 285 -9.12 -14.05 14.39
N ARG A 286 -8.53 -13.93 15.59
CA ARG A 286 -7.08 -13.87 15.68
C ARG A 286 -6.56 -15.15 15.04
N LEU A 287 -5.75 -15.03 13.99
CA LEU A 287 -4.99 -16.18 13.51
C LEU A 287 -4.24 -16.74 14.71
N ALA A 288 -4.42 -18.04 14.98
CA ALA A 288 -3.72 -18.69 16.07
C ALA A 288 -2.22 -18.54 15.84
N GLU A 289 -1.41 -18.52 16.91
CA GLU A 289 0.05 -18.44 16.77
C GLU A 289 0.64 -19.61 15.95
N ALA A 290 -0.11 -20.69 15.75
CA ALA A 290 0.25 -21.81 14.90
C ALA A 290 -0.12 -21.64 13.40
N GLU A 291 -0.99 -20.68 13.06
CA GLU A 291 -1.35 -20.30 11.69
C GLU A 291 -0.55 -19.10 11.19
N TYR A 292 0.40 -18.60 11.99
CA TYR A 292 1.56 -17.92 11.41
C TYR A 292 2.15 -18.91 10.42
N ALA A 293 1.83 -18.75 9.13
CA ALA A 293 2.68 -19.26 8.09
C ALA A 293 4.06 -18.72 8.44
N SER A 294 4.92 -19.56 9.02
CA SER A 294 6.37 -19.43 8.97
C SER A 294 6.63 -18.85 7.60
N PRO A 295 7.12 -17.59 7.49
CA PRO A 295 6.96 -16.74 6.31
C PRO A 295 7.04 -17.63 5.11
N GLY A 296 5.86 -17.86 4.50
CA GLY A 296 5.58 -19.10 3.80
C GLY A 296 6.86 -19.65 3.18
N GLN A 297 7.23 -20.89 3.51
CA GLN A 297 7.83 -21.72 2.49
C GLN A 297 6.79 -21.86 1.36
N ILE A 298 6.48 -20.76 0.67
CA ILE A 298 6.40 -20.80 -0.76
C ILE A 298 7.83 -21.17 -1.15
N ALA A 299 8.11 -22.48 -1.09
CA ALA A 299 9.09 -23.05 -1.98
C ALA A 299 8.50 -22.79 -3.37
N GLU A 300 8.61 -21.55 -3.85
CA GLU A 300 8.67 -21.34 -5.28
C GLU A 300 9.79 -22.28 -5.72
N PRO A 301 9.53 -23.23 -6.63
CA PRO A 301 10.57 -24.11 -7.12
C PRO A 301 11.71 -23.20 -7.56
N TYR A 302 12.89 -23.40 -6.96
CA TYR A 302 14.03 -22.53 -7.20
C TYR A 302 14.25 -22.37 -8.71
N VAL A 303 13.94 -21.18 -9.22
CA VAL A 303 14.20 -20.85 -10.63
C VAL A 303 15.63 -20.37 -10.70
N ARG A 304 16.50 -21.15 -11.37
CA ARG A 304 17.88 -20.76 -11.65
C ARG A 304 17.87 -19.35 -12.26
N PRO A 305 18.52 -18.35 -11.64
CA PRO A 305 18.65 -17.02 -12.18
C PRO A 305 19.21 -17.08 -13.60
N ASN A 306 18.87 -16.10 -14.44
CA ASN A 306 19.35 -16.01 -15.81
C ASN A 306 20.84 -15.60 -15.88
N ILE A 307 21.71 -16.43 -15.30
CA ILE A 307 23.16 -16.35 -15.40
C ILE A 307 23.65 -17.27 -16.52
N PRO A 308 24.81 -16.98 -17.15
CA PRO A 308 25.40 -17.87 -18.14
C PRO A 308 25.59 -19.29 -17.61
N ILE A 309 25.55 -20.28 -18.51
CA ILE A 309 26.02 -21.63 -18.20
C ILE A 309 27.54 -21.62 -18.34
N PHE A 310 28.25 -21.95 -17.27
CA PHE A 310 29.70 -21.98 -17.25
C PHE A 310 30.23 -23.36 -17.61
N ARG A 311 31.36 -23.41 -18.30
CA ARG A 311 32.11 -24.65 -18.55
C ARG A 311 33.25 -24.75 -17.54
N GLU A 312 33.55 -25.97 -17.09
CA GLU A 312 34.72 -26.22 -16.23
C GLU A 312 35.98 -25.60 -16.89
N GLY A 313 36.78 -24.87 -16.09
CA GLY A 313 37.95 -24.14 -16.57
C GLY A 313 37.67 -22.70 -17.04
N GLN A 314 36.41 -22.26 -17.11
CA GLN A 314 36.07 -20.89 -17.49
C GLN A 314 36.42 -19.88 -16.38
N LYS A 315 37.04 -18.75 -16.74
CA LYS A 315 37.30 -17.66 -15.79
C LYS A 315 36.02 -16.89 -15.47
N ILE A 316 35.73 -16.74 -14.18
CA ILE A 316 34.62 -15.99 -13.61
C ILE A 316 35.18 -14.88 -12.73
N GLN A 317 34.55 -13.71 -12.76
CA GLN A 317 34.91 -12.56 -11.95
C GLN A 317 33.92 -12.39 -10.80
N GLY A 318 34.42 -12.06 -9.60
CA GLY A 318 33.59 -11.74 -8.44
C GLY A 318 34.28 -10.77 -7.48
N THR A 319 33.51 -10.19 -6.56
CA THR A 319 34.01 -9.26 -5.55
C THR A 319 34.03 -9.94 -4.18
N VAL A 320 35.20 -9.93 -3.51
CA VAL A 320 35.39 -10.60 -2.22
C VAL A 320 34.48 -10.00 -1.15
N LEU A 321 33.71 -10.85 -0.46
CA LEU A 321 32.82 -10.45 0.63
C LEU A 321 33.60 -10.09 1.91
N ASP A 322 32.99 -9.25 2.74
CA ASP A 322 33.53 -8.84 4.04
C ASP A 322 32.94 -9.72 5.15
N PRO A 323 33.75 -10.51 5.88
CA PRO A 323 33.25 -11.40 6.91
C PRO A 323 32.42 -10.74 8.01
N GLN A 324 32.68 -9.47 8.34
CA GLN A 324 31.95 -8.76 9.39
C GLN A 324 30.62 -8.18 8.87
N ARG A 325 30.62 -7.64 7.64
CA ARG A 325 29.42 -7.03 7.04
C ARG A 325 28.47 -8.07 6.42
N ASP A 326 29.01 -9.19 5.94
CA ASP A 326 28.29 -10.24 5.24
C ASP A 326 28.10 -11.50 6.11
N ALA A 327 28.26 -11.41 7.43
CA ALA A 327 28.14 -12.53 8.38
C ALA A 327 26.86 -13.37 8.17
N GLY A 328 25.71 -12.69 8.01
CA GLY A 328 24.43 -13.37 7.75
C GLY A 328 24.33 -14.05 6.38
N THR A 329 25.17 -13.70 5.39
CA THR A 329 25.29 -14.43 4.12
C THR A 329 26.15 -15.69 4.33
N LEU A 330 27.27 -15.55 5.04
CA LEU A 330 28.24 -16.62 5.29
C LEU A 330 27.65 -17.73 6.17
N GLU A 331 26.92 -17.38 7.23
CA GLU A 331 26.22 -18.34 8.10
C GLU A 331 25.19 -19.19 7.34
N ARG A 332 24.46 -18.58 6.40
CA ARG A 332 23.42 -19.27 5.61
C ARG A 332 23.97 -20.26 4.60
N THR A 333 25.16 -20.01 4.10
CA THR A 333 25.80 -20.89 3.11
C THR A 333 26.30 -22.21 3.69
N GLN A 334 26.26 -22.40 5.02
CA GLN A 334 26.61 -23.66 5.70
C GLN A 334 27.94 -24.29 5.24
N ARG A 335 28.91 -23.47 4.84
CA ARG A 335 30.22 -23.91 4.35
C ARG A 335 31.27 -23.51 5.35
N GLY A 336 31.46 -24.35 6.37
CA GLY A 336 32.57 -24.21 7.33
C GLY A 336 33.95 -24.45 6.70
N ASP A 337 33.98 -24.85 5.43
CA ASP A 337 35.14 -25.22 4.65
C ASP A 337 35.49 -24.23 3.52
N ALA A 338 34.83 -23.08 3.41
CA ALA A 338 35.15 -22.07 2.39
C ALA A 338 36.28 -21.13 2.84
N SER A 339 37.29 -20.92 1.99
CA SER A 339 38.34 -19.92 2.24
C SER A 339 37.88 -18.50 1.90
N PHE A 340 37.10 -18.33 0.82
CA PHE A 340 36.55 -17.03 0.42
C PHE A 340 35.19 -17.19 -0.25
N CYS A 341 34.33 -16.21 -0.03
CA CYS A 341 33.08 -16.05 -0.77
C CYS A 341 33.12 -14.74 -1.57
N LEU A 342 32.61 -14.78 -2.80
CA LEU A 342 32.63 -13.66 -3.74
C LEU A 342 31.23 -13.40 -4.26
N ARG A 343 30.89 -12.11 -4.37
CA ARG A 343 29.67 -11.63 -5.04
C ARG A 343 29.82 -11.74 -6.54
N TYR A 344 28.86 -12.34 -7.22
CA TYR A 344 28.82 -12.44 -8.67
C TYR A 344 27.94 -11.35 -9.30
N ARG A 345 28.56 -10.43 -10.07
CA ARG A 345 27.87 -9.37 -10.84
C ARG A 345 26.80 -8.62 -10.01
N GLU A 346 25.69 -8.24 -10.66
CA GLU A 346 24.54 -7.53 -10.09
C GLU A 346 23.57 -8.46 -9.35
N PHE A 347 23.89 -9.76 -9.21
CA PHE A 347 23.00 -10.70 -8.54
C PHE A 347 23.17 -10.61 -7.01
N PRO A 348 22.06 -10.60 -6.25
CA PRO A 348 22.13 -10.71 -4.80
C PRO A 348 22.84 -12.00 -4.38
N THR A 349 23.65 -11.93 -3.32
CA THR A 349 24.35 -13.11 -2.75
C THR A 349 23.40 -14.21 -2.28
N ARG A 350 22.12 -13.89 -2.08
CA ARG A 350 21.04 -14.85 -1.77
C ARG A 350 20.60 -15.68 -2.98
N GLN A 351 20.87 -15.23 -4.20
CA GLN A 351 20.47 -15.90 -5.44
C GLN A 351 21.67 -16.55 -6.15
N VAL A 352 22.84 -15.89 -6.16
CA VAL A 352 24.06 -16.40 -6.78
C VAL A 352 25.27 -16.06 -5.91
N LEU A 353 26.10 -17.06 -5.60
CA LEU A 353 27.31 -16.89 -4.82
C LEU A 353 28.48 -17.65 -5.44
N ILE A 354 29.67 -17.06 -5.44
CA ILE A 354 30.91 -17.77 -5.79
C ILE A 354 31.59 -18.20 -4.50
N VAL A 355 32.00 -19.47 -4.43
CA VAL A 355 32.69 -20.05 -3.27
C VAL A 355 34.03 -20.62 -3.69
N ILE A 356 35.08 -20.28 -2.93
CA ILE A 356 36.40 -20.87 -3.03
C ILE A 356 36.58 -21.85 -1.85
N PRO A 357 36.61 -23.18 -2.10
CA PRO A 357 36.85 -24.17 -1.05
C PRO A 357 38.22 -24.01 -0.38
N SER A 358 38.34 -24.51 0.84
CA SER A 358 39.60 -24.57 1.60
C SER A 358 40.61 -25.52 0.95
N GLY A 359 41.90 -25.21 1.11
CA GLY A 359 43.00 -26.04 0.58
C GLY A 359 43.55 -25.62 -0.79
N HIS A 360 43.12 -24.48 -1.34
CA HIS A 360 43.71 -23.91 -2.57
C HIS A 360 44.77 -22.84 -2.27
N SER A 361 45.98 -23.02 -2.80
CA SER A 361 47.03 -22.00 -2.79
C SER A 361 46.73 -20.88 -3.81
N GLY A 362 47.06 -19.62 -3.49
CA GLY A 362 46.87 -18.47 -4.39
C GLY A 362 45.87 -17.39 -3.94
N VAL A 363 45.26 -17.53 -2.76
CA VAL A 363 44.28 -16.56 -2.20
C VAL A 363 44.84 -15.63 -1.12
N GLU A 364 46.12 -15.73 -0.80
CA GLU A 364 46.78 -15.00 0.31
C GLU A 364 46.65 -13.46 0.20
N ASN A 365 46.45 -12.93 -1.02
CA ASN A 365 46.33 -11.50 -1.31
C ASN A 365 44.89 -11.04 -1.60
N TRP A 366 43.87 -11.84 -1.25
CA TRP A 366 42.47 -11.49 -1.47
C TRP A 366 41.95 -10.71 -0.25
N ARG A 367 41.49 -9.48 -0.48
CA ARG A 367 40.96 -8.58 0.56
C ARG A 367 39.50 -8.26 0.27
N PRO A 368 38.65 -8.05 1.30
CA PRO A 368 37.26 -7.65 1.12
C PRO A 368 37.11 -6.44 0.18
N GLY A 369 36.10 -6.47 -0.68
CA GLY A 369 35.82 -5.43 -1.68
C GLY A 369 36.68 -5.51 -2.95
N ASN A 370 37.77 -6.29 -2.97
CA ASN A 370 38.56 -6.46 -4.18
C ASN A 370 37.84 -7.33 -5.19
N THR A 371 37.96 -6.95 -6.46
CA THR A 371 37.47 -7.78 -7.56
C THR A 371 38.56 -8.75 -7.99
N LYS A 372 38.22 -10.04 -8.07
CA LYS A 372 39.13 -11.14 -8.39
C LYS A 372 38.54 -12.03 -9.47
N HIS A 373 39.43 -12.71 -10.18
CA HIS A 373 39.06 -13.75 -11.12
C HIS A 373 39.31 -15.10 -10.44
N CYS A 374 38.48 -16.08 -10.78
CA CYS A 374 38.56 -17.45 -10.31
C CYS A 374 38.15 -18.37 -11.47
N THR A 375 38.57 -19.63 -11.41
CA THR A 375 38.29 -20.62 -12.43
C THR A 375 37.12 -21.50 -12.01
N PHE A 376 36.05 -21.51 -12.79
CA PHE A 376 34.86 -22.31 -12.53
C PHE A 376 35.18 -23.80 -12.54
N VAL A 377 34.67 -24.51 -11.54
CA VAL A 377 34.76 -25.97 -11.45
C VAL A 377 33.40 -26.58 -11.71
N ARG A 378 32.40 -26.19 -10.91
CA ARG A 378 31.04 -26.75 -10.98
C ARG A 378 30.02 -25.83 -10.32
N GLU A 379 28.76 -26.07 -10.66
CA GLU A 379 27.59 -25.40 -10.09
C GLU A 379 26.89 -26.35 -9.12
N GLU A 380 26.45 -25.82 -7.98
CA GLU A 380 25.66 -26.54 -6.98
C GLU A 380 24.45 -25.68 -6.57
N ILE A 381 23.32 -26.31 -6.24
CA ILE A 381 22.13 -25.61 -5.75
C ILE A 381 22.02 -25.86 -4.25
N GLN A 382 21.94 -24.79 -3.46
CA GLN A 382 21.81 -24.87 -2.01
C GLN A 382 20.64 -24.00 -1.54
N GLY A 383 19.54 -24.64 -1.15
CA GLY A 383 18.27 -23.96 -0.89
C GLY A 383 17.82 -23.17 -2.12
N ASN A 384 17.67 -21.85 -1.95
CA ASN A 384 17.26 -20.93 -3.02
C ASN A 384 18.44 -20.15 -3.65
N CYS A 385 19.65 -20.71 -3.62
CA CYS A 385 20.87 -20.06 -4.13
C CYS A 385 21.65 -20.97 -5.10
N THR A 386 22.10 -20.40 -6.22
CA THR A 386 23.08 -21.03 -7.14
C THR A 386 24.48 -20.73 -6.63
N VAL A 387 25.22 -21.77 -6.28
CA VAL A 387 26.58 -21.67 -5.76
C VAL A 387 27.56 -22.11 -6.84
N LEU A 388 28.40 -21.17 -7.28
CA LEU A 388 29.46 -21.40 -8.27
C LEU A 388 30.74 -21.77 -7.52
N ILE A 389 31.11 -23.05 -7.54
CA ILE A 389 32.35 -23.54 -6.93
C ILE A 389 33.50 -23.22 -7.88
N CYS A 390 34.47 -22.44 -7.40
CA CYS A 390 35.61 -22.00 -8.18
C CYS A 390 36.93 -22.28 -7.47
N LYS A 391 38.01 -22.31 -8.25
CA LYS A 391 39.40 -22.30 -7.78
C LYS A 391 40.00 -20.91 -8.01
N PRO A 392 40.99 -20.48 -7.21
CA PRO A 392 41.61 -19.16 -7.34
C PRO A 392 42.15 -18.86 -8.75
#